data_AF-A0A0J6GIV2-F1
#
_entry.id   AF-A0A0J6GIV2-F1
#
_cell.length_a   1.000
_cell.length_b   1.000
_cell.length_c   1.000
_cell.angle_alpha   90.00
_cell.angle_beta   90.00
_cell.angle_gamma   90.00
#
_symmetry.space_group_name_H-M   'P 1'
#
loop_
_entity.id
_entity.type
_entity.pdbx_description
1 polymer ?
#
loop_
_entity_poly.entity_id
_entity_poly.type
_entity_poly.pdbx_seq_one_letter_code
_entity_poly.pdbx_strand_id
1 'polypeptide(L)'
;MKSINVVSKAWTNTYEEIAAKTKLARAVLEQRKVKLRAGSALSQLLSQADKLSLAWAGQVKPGDRVVWDTAFVNRLVDAVINLPDEPGIQEALKRMAGSVMQPDDRNTSQGKDALWELVLLSDLKNNGLAVMAAEPDILVDFGMGNYPIACKKIWSENGVEKRVSHAAKQLAPFNNGGIIAINLDDLVPVEKVISVPNKSYVRGVLTKFNLDFVERHRDVFQDAVRDGKCDGFIISTTALAVLWEEETPAYLASQTSLWHIQESSPEARERFLAFGQFQGK
;
A
#
# COMPACT_ATOMS: atom_id res chain seq x y z
N MET A 1 9.63 -2.80 -23.12
CA MET A 1 8.92 -2.69 -21.82
C MET A 1 9.55 -3.68 -20.85
N LYS A 2 10.11 -3.24 -19.72
CA LYS A 2 10.61 -4.14 -18.66
C LYS A 2 9.90 -3.74 -17.37
N SER A 3 8.92 -4.53 -16.93
CA SER A 3 8.39 -4.40 -15.57
C SER A 3 9.38 -5.07 -14.63
N ILE A 4 9.89 -4.33 -13.66
CA ILE A 4 10.63 -4.93 -12.54
C ILE A 4 9.55 -5.35 -11.53
N ASN A 5 9.43 -6.65 -11.31
CA ASN A 5 8.52 -7.19 -10.30
C ASN A 5 9.18 -7.05 -8.94
N VAL A 6 8.61 -6.21 -8.07
CA VAL A 6 9.00 -6.15 -6.65
C VAL A 6 8.07 -7.10 -5.90
N VAL A 7 8.65 -8.10 -5.23
CA VAL A 7 7.92 -9.16 -4.55
C VAL A 7 7.16 -8.55 -3.36
N SER A 8 5.83 -8.68 -3.33
CA SER A 8 5.04 -8.36 -2.14
C SER A 8 5.07 -9.50 -1.13
N LYS A 9 5.13 -9.15 0.17
CA LYS A 9 5.04 -10.09 1.30
C LYS A 9 3.78 -10.96 1.22
N ALA A 10 3.92 -12.24 1.57
CA ALA A 10 2.78 -13.13 1.80
C ALA A 10 2.35 -13.01 3.27
N TRP A 11 1.08 -12.66 3.49
CA TRP A 11 0.49 -12.50 4.82
C TRP A 11 -0.04 -13.86 5.31
N THR A 12 0.81 -14.70 5.89
CA THR A 12 0.48 -16.09 6.28
C THR A 12 0.32 -16.29 7.79
N ASN A 13 -0.08 -15.24 8.52
CA ASN A 13 -0.22 -15.34 9.97
C ASN A 13 -1.46 -16.13 10.38
N THR A 14 -1.36 -16.83 11.51
CA THR A 14 -2.53 -17.45 12.15
C THR A 14 -3.48 -16.37 12.69
N TYR A 15 -4.75 -16.69 12.90
CA TYR A 15 -5.70 -15.72 13.45
C TYR A 15 -5.32 -15.22 14.85
N GLU A 16 -4.68 -16.08 15.65
CA GLU A 16 -4.15 -15.72 16.97
C GLU A 16 -2.98 -14.74 16.86
N GLU A 17 -2.06 -14.96 15.91
CA GLU A 17 -0.96 -14.03 15.64
C GLU A 17 -1.46 -12.65 15.20
N ILE A 18 -2.51 -12.59 14.37
CA ILE A 18 -3.09 -11.32 13.93
C ILE A 18 -3.73 -10.57 15.12
N ALA A 19 -4.40 -11.29 16.03
CA ALA A 19 -4.93 -10.71 17.26
C ALA A 19 -3.80 -10.21 18.19
N ALA A 20 -2.70 -10.95 18.31
CA ALA A 20 -1.52 -10.52 19.07
C ALA A 20 -0.89 -9.24 18.46
N LYS A 21 -0.70 -9.20 17.13
CA LYS A 21 -0.21 -8.00 16.42
C LYS A 21 -1.14 -6.81 16.60
N THR A 22 -2.45 -7.03 16.67
CA THR A 22 -3.43 -5.97 16.95
C THR A 22 -3.20 -5.34 18.32
N LYS A 23 -2.87 -6.14 19.36
CA LYS A 23 -2.51 -5.62 20.68
C LYS A 23 -1.24 -4.78 20.62
N LEU A 24 -0.22 -5.22 19.89
CA LEU A 24 1.02 -4.46 19.68
C LEU A 24 0.77 -3.14 18.94
N ALA A 25 -0.04 -3.15 17.88
CA ALA A 25 -0.39 -1.93 17.16
C ALA A 25 -1.13 -0.92 18.04
N ARG A 26 -2.03 -1.40 18.93
CA ARG A 26 -2.69 -0.53 19.93
C ARG A 26 -1.68 0.07 20.91
N ALA A 27 -0.70 -0.70 21.37
CA ALA A 27 0.37 -0.21 22.24
C ALA A 27 1.24 0.84 21.54
N VAL A 28 1.57 0.67 20.26
CA VAL A 28 2.28 1.68 19.46
C VAL A 28 1.47 2.97 19.36
N LEU A 29 0.17 2.89 19.06
CA LEU A 29 -0.70 4.07 19.01
C LEU A 29 -0.74 4.80 20.36
N GLU A 30 -0.86 4.06 21.47
CA GLU A 30 -0.85 4.61 22.83
C GLU A 30 0.48 5.27 23.19
N GLN A 31 1.61 4.61 22.93
CA GLN A 31 2.96 5.15 23.12
C GLN A 31 3.14 6.46 22.37
N ARG A 32 2.58 6.55 21.15
CA ARG A 32 2.58 7.75 20.30
C ARG A 32 1.49 8.77 20.66
N LYS A 33 0.77 8.57 21.76
CA LYS A 33 -0.34 9.44 22.23
C LYS A 33 -1.41 9.66 21.16
N VAL A 34 -1.62 8.69 20.28
CA VAL A 34 -2.70 8.69 19.28
C VAL A 34 -3.94 8.07 19.91
N LYS A 35 -4.92 8.91 20.23
CA LYS A 35 -6.15 8.48 20.90
C LYS A 35 -7.02 7.63 19.98
N LEU A 36 -7.06 6.33 20.22
CA LEU A 36 -8.00 5.41 19.58
C LEU A 36 -9.34 5.43 20.32
N ARG A 37 -10.33 6.16 19.81
CA ARG A 37 -11.66 6.24 20.44
C ARG A 37 -12.39 4.89 20.35
N ALA A 38 -13.03 4.47 21.44
CA ALA A 38 -13.94 3.32 21.42
C ALA A 38 -15.03 3.53 20.35
N GLY A 39 -15.31 2.51 19.55
CA GLY A 39 -16.28 2.60 18.46
C GLY A 39 -15.84 3.40 17.22
N SER A 40 -14.63 3.98 17.21
CA SER A 40 -14.07 4.57 15.98
C SER A 40 -13.91 3.52 14.88
N ALA A 41 -13.92 3.96 13.61
CA ALA A 41 -13.72 3.10 12.45
C ALA A 41 -12.48 2.19 12.58
N LEU A 42 -11.34 2.75 12.99
CA LEU A 42 -10.12 1.98 13.22
C LEU A 42 -10.28 0.98 14.38
N SER A 43 -10.89 1.39 15.50
CA SER A 43 -11.07 0.50 16.66
C SER A 43 -12.00 -0.68 16.33
N GLN A 44 -13.08 -0.42 15.59
CA GLN A 44 -14.00 -1.43 15.08
C GLN A 44 -13.30 -2.38 14.10
N LEU A 45 -12.48 -1.86 13.19
CA LEU A 45 -11.71 -2.67 12.25
C LEU A 45 -10.73 -3.60 12.98
N LEU A 46 -9.92 -3.05 13.90
CA LEU A 46 -8.99 -3.83 14.72
C LEU A 46 -9.70 -4.92 15.54
N SER A 47 -10.93 -4.68 16.00
CA SER A 47 -11.69 -5.68 16.76
C SER A 47 -12.08 -6.93 15.95
N GLN A 48 -11.99 -6.89 14.61
CA GLN A 48 -12.31 -8.05 13.78
C GLN A 48 -11.30 -9.19 13.97
N ALA A 49 -10.02 -8.87 14.20
CA ALA A 49 -9.01 -9.87 14.51
C ALA A 49 -9.31 -10.62 15.81
N ASP A 50 -9.72 -9.89 16.86
CA ASP A 50 -10.11 -10.49 18.14
C ASP A 50 -11.33 -11.42 17.98
N LYS A 51 -12.35 -10.96 17.22
CA LYS A 51 -13.54 -11.77 16.92
C LYS A 51 -13.19 -13.04 16.14
N LEU A 52 -12.32 -12.94 15.13
CA LEU A 52 -11.92 -14.08 14.32
C LEU A 52 -11.15 -15.11 15.17
N SER A 53 -10.20 -14.63 15.99
CA SER A 53 -9.41 -15.50 16.88
C SER A 53 -10.31 -16.25 17.87
N LEU A 54 -11.31 -15.59 18.46
CA LEU A 54 -12.26 -16.21 19.39
C LEU A 54 -13.17 -17.23 18.69
N ALA A 55 -13.71 -16.88 17.51
CA ALA A 55 -14.56 -17.80 16.74
C ALA A 55 -13.79 -19.07 16.35
N TRP A 56 -12.54 -18.92 15.90
CA TRP A 56 -11.68 -20.05 15.55
C TRP A 56 -11.38 -20.95 16.76
N ALA A 57 -11.00 -20.37 17.90
CA ALA A 57 -10.75 -21.13 19.13
C ALA A 57 -12.01 -21.86 19.64
N GLY A 58 -13.19 -21.25 19.48
CA GLY A 58 -14.47 -21.86 19.80
C GLY A 58 -15.00 -22.86 18.76
N GLN A 59 -14.24 -23.13 17.69
CA GLN A 59 -14.66 -23.97 16.55
C GLN A 59 -15.99 -23.52 15.91
N VAL A 60 -16.26 -22.21 15.95
CA VAL A 60 -17.43 -21.59 15.32
C VAL A 60 -17.03 -21.05 13.96
N LYS A 61 -17.82 -21.35 12.92
CA LYS A 61 -17.59 -20.79 11.58
C LYS A 61 -17.71 -19.26 11.64
N PRO A 62 -16.64 -18.49 11.37
CA PRO A 62 -16.72 -17.04 11.32
C PRO A 62 -17.52 -16.58 10.09
N GLY A 63 -18.14 -15.41 10.16
CA GLY A 63 -18.74 -14.80 8.98
C GLY A 63 -17.66 -14.33 7.99
N ASP A 64 -17.92 -14.45 6.69
CA ASP A 64 -16.93 -14.15 5.64
C ASP A 64 -16.35 -12.72 5.76
N ARG A 65 -17.20 -11.74 6.09
CA ARG A 65 -16.77 -10.35 6.32
C ARG A 65 -15.69 -10.25 7.41
N VAL A 66 -15.80 -11.02 8.48
CA VAL A 66 -14.83 -11.02 9.59
C VAL A 66 -13.48 -11.55 9.11
N VAL A 67 -13.49 -12.60 8.29
CA VAL A 67 -12.28 -13.17 7.68
C VAL A 67 -11.60 -12.12 6.78
N TRP A 68 -12.37 -11.48 5.91
CA TRP A 68 -11.87 -10.47 4.98
C TRP A 68 -11.34 -9.22 5.67
N ASP A 69 -12.09 -8.65 6.61
CA ASP A 69 -11.66 -7.49 7.38
C ASP A 69 -10.39 -7.83 8.19
N THR A 70 -10.26 -9.05 8.71
CA THR A 70 -9.06 -9.47 9.45
C THR A 70 -7.82 -9.58 8.56
N ALA A 71 -7.97 -9.99 7.29
CA ALA A 71 -6.85 -9.98 6.36
C ALA A 71 -6.33 -8.55 6.12
N PHE A 72 -7.24 -7.57 5.97
CA PHE A 72 -6.88 -6.15 5.93
C PHE A 72 -6.27 -5.64 7.23
N VAL A 73 -6.79 -6.08 8.39
CA VAL A 73 -6.20 -5.76 9.69
C VAL A 73 -4.76 -6.24 9.75
N ASN A 74 -4.45 -7.45 9.28
CA ASN A 74 -3.08 -7.96 9.29
C ASN A 74 -2.11 -7.02 8.54
N ARG A 75 -2.50 -6.58 7.33
CA ARG A 75 -1.73 -5.59 6.56
C ARG A 75 -1.51 -4.29 7.32
N LEU A 76 -2.57 -3.77 7.94
CA LEU A 76 -2.52 -2.54 8.71
C LEU A 76 -1.61 -2.65 9.93
N VAL A 77 -1.74 -3.71 10.73
CA VAL A 77 -1.00 -3.83 11.99
C VAL A 77 0.48 -4.02 11.73
N ASP A 78 0.88 -4.75 10.69
CA ASP A 78 2.31 -4.84 10.30
C ASP A 78 2.88 -3.48 9.90
N ALA A 79 2.13 -2.66 9.16
CA ALA A 79 2.58 -1.32 8.81
C ALA A 79 2.89 -0.48 10.07
N VAL A 80 2.03 -0.59 11.09
CA VAL A 80 2.19 0.15 12.36
C VAL A 80 3.34 -0.41 13.21
N ILE A 81 3.41 -1.73 13.41
CA ILE A 81 4.40 -2.35 14.32
C ILE A 81 5.83 -2.33 13.75
N ASN A 82 6.01 -2.17 12.44
CA ASN A 82 7.34 -2.04 11.81
C ASN A 82 7.90 -0.61 11.86
N LEU A 83 7.06 0.36 12.22
CA LEU A 83 7.41 1.78 12.28
C LEU A 83 7.24 2.39 13.69
N PRO A 84 7.51 1.65 14.80
CA PRO A 84 7.16 2.11 16.14
C PRO A 84 7.96 3.33 16.57
N ASP A 85 9.15 3.54 15.98
CA ASP A 85 10.11 4.62 16.28
C ASP A 85 10.30 5.61 15.12
N GLU A 86 9.58 5.45 14.02
CA GLU A 86 9.65 6.40 12.89
C GLU A 86 9.09 7.78 13.31
N PRO A 87 9.87 8.87 13.31
CA PRO A 87 9.39 10.15 13.84
C PRO A 87 8.31 10.79 12.96
N GLY A 88 8.36 10.61 11.64
CA GLY A 88 7.50 11.32 10.69
C GLY A 88 6.07 10.77 10.54
N ILE A 89 5.70 9.68 11.20
CA ILE A 89 4.39 9.03 10.98
C ILE A 89 3.25 9.55 11.88
N GLN A 90 3.53 10.49 12.79
CA GLN A 90 2.54 10.92 13.80
C GLN A 90 1.23 11.40 13.19
N GLU A 91 1.28 12.23 12.16
CA GLU A 91 0.08 12.75 11.50
C GLU A 91 -0.65 11.69 10.67
N ALA A 92 0.07 10.74 10.06
CA ALA A 92 -0.53 9.60 9.39
C ALA A 92 -1.32 8.72 10.38
N LEU A 93 -0.75 8.42 11.55
CA LEU A 93 -1.43 7.66 12.60
C LEU A 93 -2.69 8.39 13.11
N LYS A 94 -2.63 9.72 13.29
CA LYS A 94 -3.80 10.53 13.66
C LYS A 94 -4.89 10.49 12.58
N ARG A 95 -4.53 10.63 11.30
CA ARG A 95 -5.46 10.52 10.17
C ARG A 95 -6.15 9.15 10.14
N MET A 96 -5.39 8.07 10.34
CA MET A 96 -5.95 6.72 10.45
C MET A 96 -6.91 6.58 11.63
N ALA A 97 -6.55 7.08 12.82
CA ALA A 97 -7.40 6.98 14.00
C ALA A 97 -8.67 7.83 13.93
N GLY A 98 -8.65 8.92 13.15
CA GLY A 98 -9.73 9.90 13.03
C GLY A 98 -10.67 9.72 11.84
N SER A 99 -10.38 8.81 10.90
CA SER A 99 -11.09 8.70 9.62
C SER A 99 -11.73 7.33 9.41
N VAL A 100 -12.52 7.20 8.34
CA VAL A 100 -13.07 5.91 7.87
C VAL A 100 -11.92 4.98 7.44
N MET A 101 -11.98 3.72 7.87
CA MET A 101 -10.92 2.72 7.60
C MET A 101 -11.44 1.43 6.95
N GLN A 102 -12.76 1.30 6.83
CA GLN A 102 -13.45 0.11 6.34
C GLN A 102 -13.06 -0.19 4.89
N PRO A 103 -12.53 -1.38 4.57
CA PRO A 103 -12.04 -1.68 3.21
C PRO A 103 -13.12 -1.55 2.13
N ASP A 104 -14.37 -1.88 2.44
CA ASP A 104 -15.54 -1.80 1.56
C ASP A 104 -16.05 -0.37 1.30
N ASP A 105 -15.68 0.61 2.12
CA ASP A 105 -16.07 2.00 1.91
C ASP A 105 -15.22 2.70 0.83
N ARG A 106 -15.75 2.84 -0.38
CA ARG A 106 -15.04 3.44 -1.53
C ARG A 106 -15.04 4.98 -1.54
N ASN A 107 -15.59 5.63 -0.51
CA ASN A 107 -15.50 7.08 -0.39
C ASN A 107 -14.06 7.50 -0.04
N THR A 108 -13.68 8.68 -0.53
CA THR A 108 -12.35 9.24 -0.24
C THR A 108 -12.12 9.33 1.27
N SER A 109 -11.03 8.75 1.74
CA SER A 109 -10.67 8.74 3.16
C SER A 109 -9.19 9.09 3.36
N GLN A 110 -8.96 10.14 4.16
CA GLN A 110 -7.62 10.52 4.61
C GLN A 110 -6.93 9.43 5.44
N GLY A 111 -7.71 8.58 6.11
CA GLY A 111 -7.18 7.44 6.88
C GLY A 111 -6.67 6.33 5.97
N LYS A 112 -7.37 6.06 4.86
CA LYS A 112 -6.91 5.09 3.85
C LYS A 112 -5.73 5.62 3.03
N ASP A 113 -5.68 6.93 2.77
CA ASP A 113 -4.51 7.58 2.18
C ASP A 113 -3.28 7.42 3.11
N ALA A 114 -3.44 7.75 4.40
CA ALA A 114 -2.39 7.57 5.41
C ALA A 114 -1.95 6.11 5.58
N LEU A 115 -2.89 5.16 5.57
CA LEU A 115 -2.56 3.74 5.62
C LEU A 115 -1.70 3.32 4.42
N TRP A 116 -1.99 3.83 3.22
CA TRP A 116 -1.18 3.52 2.05
C TRP A 116 0.26 4.04 2.21
N GLU A 117 0.44 5.28 2.68
CA GLU A 117 1.76 5.85 2.97
C GLU A 117 2.55 4.97 3.95
N LEU A 118 1.92 4.55 5.06
CA LEU A 118 2.57 3.70 6.06
C LEU A 118 2.89 2.30 5.55
N VAL A 119 1.99 1.71 4.75
CA VAL A 119 2.25 0.39 4.15
C VAL A 119 3.45 0.48 3.22
N LEU A 120 3.48 1.46 2.31
CA LEU A 120 4.61 1.60 1.39
C LEU A 120 5.90 1.85 2.16
N LEU A 121 5.90 2.74 3.15
CA LEU A 121 7.07 2.99 3.98
C LEU A 121 7.57 1.74 4.70
N SER A 122 6.65 0.96 5.30
CA SER A 122 6.95 -0.30 5.97
C SER A 122 7.52 -1.34 5.01
N ASP A 123 6.95 -1.47 3.81
CA ASP A 123 7.42 -2.39 2.77
C ASP A 123 8.83 -2.01 2.31
N LEU A 124 9.08 -0.73 2.03
CA LEU A 124 10.41 -0.23 1.66
C LEU A 124 11.45 -0.51 2.75
N LYS A 125 11.10 -0.24 4.02
CA LYS A 125 11.98 -0.48 5.17
C LYS A 125 12.29 -1.96 5.34
N ASN A 126 11.29 -2.83 5.18
CA ASN A 126 11.46 -4.27 5.25
C ASN A 126 12.34 -4.83 4.12
N ASN A 127 12.36 -4.16 2.97
CA ASN A 127 13.28 -4.47 1.87
C ASN A 127 14.69 -3.90 2.09
N GLY A 128 15.02 -3.46 3.31
CA GLY A 128 16.37 -3.02 3.69
C GLY A 128 16.77 -1.64 3.20
N LEU A 129 15.82 -0.85 2.68
CA LEU A 129 16.10 0.53 2.29
C LEU A 129 16.15 1.46 3.51
N ALA A 130 17.09 2.41 3.47
CA ALA A 130 17.10 3.53 4.39
C ALA A 130 15.96 4.49 4.00
N VAL A 131 14.85 4.42 4.74
CA VAL A 131 13.64 5.21 4.47
C VAL A 131 13.18 5.97 5.68
N MET A 132 12.52 7.11 5.45
CA MET A 132 11.87 7.90 6.48
C MET A 132 10.58 8.53 5.98
N ALA A 133 9.65 8.77 6.92
CA ALA A 133 8.46 9.56 6.65
C ALA A 133 8.82 11.05 6.67
N ALA A 134 8.72 11.72 5.53
CA ALA A 134 8.97 13.15 5.38
C ALA A 134 8.32 13.65 4.09
N GLU A 135 8.10 14.96 3.98
CA GLU A 135 7.56 15.56 2.74
C GLU A 135 8.40 15.14 1.52
N PRO A 136 7.78 14.69 0.41
CA PRO A 136 6.36 14.82 0.12
C PRO A 136 5.44 13.78 0.78
N ASP A 137 5.97 12.60 1.12
CA ASP A 137 5.31 11.55 1.91
C ASP A 137 6.37 10.57 2.46
N ILE A 138 7.32 10.15 1.61
CA ILE A 138 8.45 9.27 1.96
C ILE A 138 9.75 9.80 1.31
N LEU A 139 10.86 9.71 2.03
CA LEU A 139 12.21 9.85 1.47
C LEU A 139 12.95 8.51 1.57
N VAL A 140 13.67 8.16 0.51
CA VAL A 140 14.49 6.93 0.42
C VAL A 140 15.93 7.33 0.11
N ASP A 141 16.89 6.79 0.84
CA ASP A 141 18.31 6.86 0.49
C ASP A 141 18.80 5.48 0.05
N PHE A 142 19.32 5.42 -1.18
CA PHE A 142 19.97 4.24 -1.77
C PHE A 142 21.34 4.60 -2.36
N GLY A 143 22.02 5.59 -1.78
CA GLY A 143 23.35 6.04 -2.21
C GLY A 143 23.32 7.15 -3.27
N MET A 144 22.14 7.70 -3.56
CA MET A 144 21.95 8.82 -4.48
C MET A 144 21.36 10.07 -3.78
N GLY A 145 21.42 10.10 -2.45
CA GLY A 145 20.78 11.13 -1.63
C GLY A 145 19.29 10.87 -1.43
N ASN A 146 18.60 11.86 -0.86
CA ASN A 146 17.17 11.76 -0.55
C ASN A 146 16.35 11.69 -1.84
N TYR A 147 15.78 10.52 -2.09
CA TYR A 147 14.91 10.27 -3.22
C TYR A 147 13.44 10.29 -2.78
N PRO A 148 12.68 11.33 -3.16
CA PRO A 148 11.32 11.51 -2.67
C PRO A 148 10.32 10.61 -3.40
N ILE A 149 9.32 10.14 -2.64
CA ILE A 149 8.18 9.40 -3.17
C ILE A 149 6.90 10.10 -2.73
N ALA A 150 6.13 10.58 -3.71
CA ALA A 150 4.82 11.18 -3.48
C ALA A 150 3.71 10.12 -3.64
N CYS A 151 3.01 9.79 -2.56
CA CYS A 151 1.98 8.77 -2.49
C CYS A 151 0.61 9.33 -2.87
N LYS A 152 -0.11 8.66 -3.77
CA LYS A 152 -1.48 9.01 -4.14
C LYS A 152 -2.35 7.77 -4.27
N LYS A 153 -3.49 7.81 -3.62
CA LYS A 153 -4.54 6.82 -3.81
C LYS A 153 -5.49 7.26 -4.92
N ILE A 154 -5.82 6.35 -5.82
CA ILE A 154 -6.78 6.59 -6.91
C ILE A 154 -8.13 6.04 -6.49
N TRP A 155 -9.06 6.97 -6.31
CA TRP A 155 -10.43 6.69 -5.91
C TRP A 155 -11.38 6.57 -7.10
N SER A 156 -10.98 7.11 -8.26
CA SER A 156 -11.72 7.02 -9.52
C SER A 156 -10.81 7.21 -10.72
N GLU A 157 -11.14 6.56 -11.83
CA GLU A 157 -10.42 6.68 -13.12
C GLU A 157 -10.36 8.14 -13.59
N ASN A 158 -11.44 8.91 -13.42
CA ASN A 158 -11.49 10.32 -13.82
C ASN A 158 -10.59 11.25 -12.98
N GLY A 159 -10.09 10.78 -11.84
CA GLY A 159 -9.24 11.55 -10.94
C GLY A 159 -7.75 11.45 -11.23
N VAL A 160 -7.33 10.60 -12.16
CA VAL A 160 -5.91 10.22 -12.33
C VAL A 160 -5.02 11.42 -12.66
N GLU A 161 -5.36 12.19 -13.70
CA GLU A 161 -4.56 13.36 -14.11
C GLU A 161 -4.37 14.37 -12.97
N LYS A 162 -5.45 14.69 -12.25
CA LYS A 162 -5.40 15.60 -11.10
C LYS A 162 -4.48 15.08 -10.00
N ARG A 163 -4.50 13.77 -9.71
CA ARG A 163 -3.66 13.16 -8.67
C ARG A 163 -2.20 13.13 -9.08
N VAL A 164 -1.91 12.78 -10.33
CA VAL A 164 -0.55 12.82 -10.89
C VAL A 164 0.00 14.24 -10.88
N SER A 165 -0.78 15.23 -11.34
CA SER A 165 -0.40 16.64 -11.31
C SER A 165 -0.11 17.15 -9.88
N HIS A 166 -0.93 16.75 -8.90
CA HIS A 166 -0.69 17.10 -7.50
C HIS A 166 0.61 16.49 -6.96
N ALA A 167 0.86 15.20 -7.24
CA ALA A 167 2.09 14.54 -6.81
C ALA A 167 3.33 15.17 -7.47
N ALA A 168 3.28 15.46 -8.76
CA ALA A 168 4.34 16.18 -9.47
C ALA A 168 4.68 17.53 -8.79
N LYS A 169 3.67 18.30 -8.38
CA LYS A 169 3.91 19.56 -7.64
C LYS A 169 4.61 19.34 -6.30
N GLN A 170 4.36 18.24 -5.62
CA GLN A 170 5.06 17.89 -4.38
C GLN A 170 6.52 17.48 -4.63
N LEU A 171 6.85 16.99 -5.83
CA LEU A 171 8.23 16.66 -6.23
C LEU A 171 9.03 17.86 -6.74
N ALA A 172 8.37 18.98 -7.08
CA ALA A 172 9.05 20.17 -7.60
C ALA A 172 10.18 20.72 -6.70
N PRO A 173 10.06 20.75 -5.36
CA PRO A 173 11.16 21.15 -4.47
C PRO A 173 12.41 20.26 -4.55
N PHE A 174 12.29 19.06 -5.13
CA PHE A 174 13.35 18.08 -5.28
C PHE A 174 13.89 18.04 -6.72
N ASN A 175 13.84 19.17 -7.42
CA ASN A 175 14.20 19.29 -8.85
C ASN A 175 13.43 18.30 -9.74
N ASN A 176 12.19 17.97 -9.35
CA ASN A 176 11.35 16.93 -9.93
C ASN A 176 11.97 15.51 -9.95
N GLY A 177 13.09 15.30 -9.24
CA GLY A 177 13.67 13.97 -9.05
C GLY A 177 12.86 13.21 -8.01
N GLY A 178 12.45 11.98 -8.32
CA GLY A 178 11.59 11.17 -7.43
C GLY A 178 10.54 10.34 -8.16
N ILE A 179 9.76 9.59 -7.38
CA ILE A 179 8.72 8.69 -7.89
C ILE A 179 7.33 9.14 -7.42
N ILE A 180 6.34 8.96 -8.28
CA ILE A 180 4.93 9.04 -7.88
C ILE A 180 4.43 7.61 -7.59
N ALA A 181 4.01 7.35 -6.36
CA ALA A 181 3.49 6.06 -5.94
C ALA A 181 1.96 6.05 -5.92
N ILE A 182 1.37 5.25 -6.79
CA ILE A 182 -0.07 5.16 -7.01
C ILE A 182 -0.63 3.89 -6.41
N ASN A 183 -1.70 4.02 -5.62
CA ASN A 183 -2.47 2.89 -5.10
C ASN A 183 -3.85 2.79 -5.77
N LEU A 184 -4.22 1.59 -6.19
CA LEU A 184 -5.46 1.30 -6.93
C LEU A 184 -6.46 0.44 -6.15
N ASP A 185 -6.28 0.26 -4.83
CA ASP A 185 -7.09 -0.67 -4.01
C ASP A 185 -8.60 -0.38 -4.10
N ASP A 186 -8.99 0.87 -4.32
CA ASP A 186 -10.40 1.30 -4.42
C ASP A 186 -10.96 1.25 -5.85
N LEU A 187 -10.13 0.91 -6.85
CA LEU A 187 -10.58 0.61 -8.21
C LEU A 187 -10.86 -0.88 -8.44
N VAL A 188 -10.45 -1.75 -7.51
CA VAL A 188 -10.74 -3.18 -7.60
C VAL A 188 -12.26 -3.40 -7.40
N PRO A 189 -12.96 -4.05 -8.35
CA PRO A 189 -14.42 -4.21 -8.27
C PRO A 189 -14.88 -4.89 -6.99
N VAL A 190 -15.84 -4.28 -6.29
CA VAL A 190 -16.33 -4.70 -4.96
C VAL A 190 -16.98 -6.09 -4.97
N GLU A 191 -17.63 -6.45 -6.07
CA GLU A 191 -18.38 -7.70 -6.20
C GLU A 191 -17.53 -8.90 -6.65
N LYS A 192 -16.26 -8.68 -7.00
CA LYS A 192 -15.40 -9.71 -7.57
C LYS A 192 -14.26 -10.02 -6.61
N VAL A 193 -14.51 -10.94 -5.69
CA VAL A 193 -13.41 -11.67 -5.04
C VAL A 193 -12.63 -12.38 -6.14
N ILE A 194 -11.31 -12.16 -6.19
CA ILE A 194 -10.46 -12.80 -7.19
C ILE A 194 -10.36 -14.28 -6.82
N SER A 195 -11.07 -15.14 -7.53
CA SER A 195 -10.99 -16.58 -7.32
C SER A 195 -9.96 -17.12 -8.31
N VAL A 196 -8.86 -17.69 -7.81
CA VAL A 196 -7.77 -18.29 -8.62
C VAL A 196 -7.18 -19.53 -7.93
N PRO A 197 -6.36 -20.36 -8.60
CA PRO A 197 -5.83 -21.57 -7.97
C PRO A 197 -4.88 -21.29 -6.80
N ASN A 198 -3.89 -20.42 -7.01
CA ASN A 198 -2.80 -20.21 -6.07
C ASN A 198 -2.21 -18.78 -6.17
N LYS A 199 -1.22 -18.50 -5.33
CA LYS A 199 -0.58 -17.18 -5.20
C LYS A 199 0.04 -16.66 -6.51
N SER A 200 0.50 -17.55 -7.39
CA SER A 200 1.11 -17.16 -8.67
C SER A 200 0.07 -16.57 -9.64
N TYR A 201 -1.12 -17.18 -9.68
CA TYR A 201 -2.21 -16.71 -10.53
C TYR A 201 -2.77 -15.37 -10.06
N VAL A 202 -2.98 -15.16 -8.75
CA VAL A 202 -3.47 -13.86 -8.25
C VAL A 202 -2.47 -12.75 -8.57
N ARG A 203 -1.16 -13.06 -8.46
CA ARG A 203 -0.10 -12.14 -8.87
C ARG A 203 -0.24 -11.76 -10.33
N GLY A 204 -0.40 -12.73 -11.23
CA GLY A 204 -0.61 -12.48 -12.66
C GLY A 204 -1.83 -11.60 -12.94
N VAL A 205 -2.96 -11.84 -12.25
CA VAL A 205 -4.17 -11.02 -12.35
C VAL A 205 -3.90 -9.57 -11.94
N LEU A 206 -3.26 -9.35 -10.78
CA LEU A 206 -2.96 -8.00 -10.30
C LEU A 206 -1.90 -7.29 -11.14
N THR A 207 -0.88 -8.00 -11.64
CA THR A 207 0.10 -7.45 -12.58
C THR A 207 -0.59 -6.96 -13.84
N LYS A 208 -1.49 -7.78 -14.42
CA LYS A 208 -2.28 -7.39 -15.59
C LYS A 208 -3.15 -6.18 -15.28
N PHE A 209 -3.82 -6.15 -14.12
CA PHE A 209 -4.65 -5.01 -13.71
C PHE A 209 -3.84 -3.71 -13.64
N ASN A 210 -2.66 -3.74 -13.01
CA ASN A 210 -1.76 -2.59 -12.92
C ASN A 210 -1.34 -2.10 -14.32
N LEU A 211 -0.92 -3.01 -15.20
CA LEU A 211 -0.46 -2.67 -16.55
C LEU A 211 -1.59 -2.14 -17.43
N ASP A 212 -2.76 -2.78 -17.38
CA ASP A 212 -3.94 -2.31 -18.13
C ASP A 212 -4.39 -0.93 -17.63
N PHE A 213 -4.26 -0.62 -16.33
CA PHE A 213 -4.54 0.72 -15.78
C PHE A 213 -3.56 1.77 -16.32
N VAL A 214 -2.25 1.45 -16.34
CA VAL A 214 -1.26 2.34 -16.94
C VAL A 214 -1.53 2.56 -18.42
N GLU A 215 -1.94 1.53 -19.16
CA GLU A 215 -2.27 1.66 -20.58
C GLU A 215 -3.43 2.61 -20.84
N ARG A 216 -4.51 2.51 -20.04
CA ARG A 216 -5.69 3.37 -20.19
C ARG A 216 -5.40 4.85 -19.93
N HIS A 217 -4.38 5.15 -19.14
CA HIS A 217 -3.96 6.52 -18.80
C HIS A 217 -2.55 6.84 -19.29
N ARG A 218 -2.11 6.14 -20.34
CA ARG A 218 -0.74 6.21 -20.84
C ARG A 218 -0.27 7.64 -21.05
N ASP A 219 -1.10 8.49 -21.66
CA ASP A 219 -0.73 9.87 -21.97
C ASP A 219 -0.40 10.66 -20.68
N VAL A 220 -1.22 10.54 -19.63
CA VAL A 220 -0.97 11.20 -18.33
C VAL A 220 0.35 10.73 -17.72
N PHE A 221 0.59 9.43 -17.73
CA PHE A 221 1.81 8.83 -17.17
C PHE A 221 3.05 9.22 -17.97
N GLN A 222 2.96 9.13 -19.29
CA GLN A 222 4.05 9.40 -20.21
C GLN A 222 4.42 10.88 -20.22
N ASP A 223 3.42 11.78 -20.25
CA ASP A 223 3.64 13.22 -20.20
C ASP A 223 4.31 13.61 -18.87
N ALA A 224 3.93 13.02 -17.74
CA ALA A 224 4.57 13.29 -16.46
C ALA A 224 6.07 12.94 -16.46
N VAL A 225 6.44 11.77 -16.99
CA VAL A 225 7.86 11.37 -17.06
C VAL A 225 8.62 12.15 -18.14
N ARG A 226 8.04 12.30 -19.33
CA ARG A 226 8.67 12.96 -20.48
C ARG A 226 8.93 14.44 -20.20
N ASP A 227 8.00 15.10 -19.53
CA ASP A 227 8.13 16.51 -19.14
C ASP A 227 9.06 16.69 -17.91
N GLY A 228 9.65 15.61 -17.40
CA GLY A 228 10.56 15.63 -16.26
C GLY A 228 9.87 16.05 -14.95
N LYS A 229 8.58 15.71 -14.76
CA LYS A 229 7.83 16.00 -13.53
C LYS A 229 8.02 14.91 -12.47
N CYS A 230 8.46 13.72 -12.87
CA CYS A 230 8.93 12.64 -12.02
C CYS A 230 9.84 11.71 -12.82
N ASP A 231 10.58 10.87 -12.11
CA ASP A 231 11.44 9.85 -12.72
C ASP A 231 10.66 8.57 -13.07
N GLY A 232 9.44 8.39 -12.58
CA GLY A 232 8.63 7.22 -12.87
C GLY A 232 7.55 6.98 -11.82
N PHE A 233 6.96 5.78 -11.89
CA PHE A 233 5.80 5.41 -11.10
C PHE A 233 5.98 4.08 -10.38
N ILE A 234 5.51 4.02 -9.14
CA ILE A 234 5.14 2.79 -8.44
C ILE A 234 3.63 2.63 -8.61
N ILE A 235 3.17 1.49 -9.11
CA ILE A 235 1.75 1.16 -9.22
C ILE A 235 1.46 -0.04 -8.31
N SER A 236 0.63 0.15 -7.29
CA SER A 236 0.32 -0.87 -6.31
C SER A 236 -1.18 -1.13 -6.23
N THR A 237 -1.53 -2.42 -6.20
CA THR A 237 -2.92 -2.86 -6.00
C THR A 237 -2.95 -3.96 -4.97
N THR A 238 -3.92 -3.87 -4.05
CA THR A 238 -4.24 -4.92 -3.11
C THR A 238 -5.71 -5.33 -3.26
N ALA A 239 -5.96 -6.64 -3.30
CA ALA A 239 -7.27 -7.22 -3.48
C ALA A 239 -7.45 -8.47 -2.64
N LEU A 240 -8.70 -8.74 -2.25
CA LEU A 240 -9.08 -10.02 -1.67
C LEU A 240 -9.15 -11.09 -2.77
N ALA A 241 -8.64 -12.26 -2.44
CA ALA A 241 -8.64 -13.42 -3.29
C ALA A 241 -9.05 -14.69 -2.52
N VAL A 242 -9.60 -15.64 -3.26
CA VAL A 242 -9.84 -17.02 -2.83
C VAL A 242 -8.91 -17.92 -3.65
N LEU A 243 -7.99 -18.60 -2.96
CA LEU A 243 -7.01 -19.50 -3.52
C LEU A 243 -7.48 -20.94 -3.33
N TRP A 244 -8.16 -21.53 -4.31
CA TRP A 244 -8.86 -22.81 -4.12
C TRP A 244 -7.96 -24.05 -4.08
N GLU A 245 -6.66 -23.93 -4.37
CA GLU A 245 -5.67 -25.02 -4.20
C GLU A 245 -4.85 -24.89 -2.91
N GLU A 246 -5.01 -23.81 -2.14
CA GLU A 246 -4.24 -23.56 -0.92
C GLU A 246 -5.01 -24.00 0.33
N GLU A 247 -4.29 -24.42 1.37
CA GLU A 247 -4.89 -24.83 2.66
C GLU A 247 -5.68 -23.69 3.33
N THR A 248 -5.21 -22.45 3.15
CA THR A 248 -5.90 -21.23 3.59
C THR A 248 -6.37 -20.45 2.36
N PRO A 249 -7.62 -20.64 1.90
CA PRO A 249 -8.07 -20.05 0.64
C PRO A 249 -8.20 -18.53 0.71
N ALA A 250 -8.62 -17.99 1.85
CA ALA A 250 -8.79 -16.56 2.03
C ALA A 250 -7.42 -15.85 2.04
N TYR A 251 -7.18 -14.96 1.07
CA TYR A 251 -5.89 -14.32 0.89
C TYR A 251 -6.02 -12.84 0.52
N LEU A 252 -5.20 -11.99 1.16
CA LEU A 252 -5.04 -10.60 0.74
C LEU A 252 -3.80 -10.50 -0.14
N ALA A 253 -4.02 -10.37 -1.44
CA ALA A 253 -2.95 -10.27 -2.43
C ALA A 253 -2.60 -8.81 -2.67
N SER A 254 -1.31 -8.48 -2.60
CA SER A 254 -0.77 -7.19 -3.04
C SER A 254 0.13 -7.42 -4.25
N GLN A 255 0.23 -6.43 -5.13
CA GLN A 255 1.17 -6.47 -6.26
C GLN A 255 1.62 -5.06 -6.59
N THR A 256 2.93 -4.89 -6.70
CA THR A 256 3.57 -3.63 -7.07
C THR A 256 4.29 -3.75 -8.40
N SER A 257 4.11 -2.77 -9.27
CA SER A 257 4.76 -2.67 -10.58
C SER A 257 5.51 -1.34 -10.66
N LEU A 258 6.76 -1.38 -11.13
CA LEU A 258 7.52 -0.18 -11.48
C LEU A 258 7.31 0.16 -12.95
N TRP A 259 6.97 1.40 -13.25
CA TRP A 259 6.73 1.87 -14.62
C TRP A 259 7.49 3.16 -14.94
N HIS A 260 8.06 3.20 -16.15
CA HIS A 260 8.85 4.30 -16.70
C HIS A 260 8.94 4.18 -18.24
N ILE A 261 9.38 5.24 -18.93
CA ILE A 261 9.55 5.31 -20.40
C ILE A 261 11.02 5.49 -20.80
N GLN A 262 11.39 5.21 -22.06
CA GLN A 262 12.80 5.31 -22.48
C GLN A 262 13.24 6.74 -22.79
N GLU A 263 12.27 7.60 -23.10
CA GLU A 263 12.38 8.98 -23.57
C GLU A 263 12.60 9.99 -22.43
N SER A 264 12.70 9.51 -21.19
CA SER A 264 13.08 10.32 -20.04
C SER A 264 14.53 10.80 -20.13
N SER A 265 14.90 11.78 -19.30
CA SER A 265 16.31 12.17 -19.22
C SER A 265 17.19 11.01 -18.73
N PRO A 266 18.45 10.91 -19.19
CA PRO A 266 19.37 9.86 -18.73
C PRO A 266 19.50 9.78 -17.21
N GLU A 267 19.52 10.93 -16.53
CA GLU A 267 19.67 11.03 -15.08
C GLU A 267 18.43 10.53 -14.34
N ALA A 268 17.22 10.86 -14.84
CA ALA A 268 15.97 10.37 -14.27
C ALA A 268 15.87 8.84 -14.39
N ARG A 269 16.22 8.33 -15.57
CA ARG A 269 16.23 6.89 -15.85
C ARG A 269 17.23 6.15 -14.97
N GLU A 270 18.42 6.71 -14.77
CA GLU A 270 19.44 6.13 -13.90
C GLU A 270 18.95 6.01 -12.47
N ARG A 271 18.41 7.10 -11.88
CA ARG A 271 17.84 7.07 -10.53
C ARG A 271 16.70 6.06 -10.40
N PHE A 272 15.78 6.03 -11.35
CA PHE A 272 14.64 5.12 -11.32
C PHE A 272 15.07 3.64 -11.40
N LEU A 273 16.02 3.31 -12.28
CA LEU A 273 16.54 1.95 -12.41
C LEU A 273 17.35 1.54 -11.19
N ALA A 274 18.14 2.44 -10.62
CA ALA A 274 18.87 2.19 -9.37
C ALA A 274 17.89 1.88 -8.24
N PHE A 275 16.84 2.69 -8.05
CA PHE A 275 15.77 2.41 -7.10
C PHE A 275 15.15 1.02 -7.31
N GLY A 276 14.82 0.67 -8.56
CA GLY A 276 14.22 -0.62 -8.89
C GLY A 276 15.12 -1.83 -8.62
N GLN A 277 16.44 -1.70 -8.77
CA GLN A 277 17.40 -2.77 -8.46
C GLN A 277 17.53 -3.02 -6.96
N PHE A 278 17.39 -2.00 -6.12
CA PHE A 278 17.42 -2.17 -4.66
C PHE A 278 16.16 -2.85 -4.11
N GLN A 279 15.00 -2.71 -4.78
CA GLN A 279 13.76 -3.39 -4.38
C GLN A 279 13.74 -4.90 -4.66
N GLY A 280 14.64 -5.38 -5.53
CA GLY A 280 14.67 -6.78 -5.98
C GLY A 280 15.71 -7.66 -5.29
N LYS A 281 16.40 -7.15 -4.27
CA LYS A 281 17.35 -7.88 -3.43
C LYS A 281 16.66 -8.37 -2.16
#